data_AF-A0A366EN03-F1
#
_entry.id   AF-A0A366EN03-F1
#
_cell.length_a   1.000
_cell.length_b   1.000
_cell.length_c   1.000
_cell.angle_alpha   90.00
_cell.angle_beta   90.00
_cell.angle_gamma   90.00
#
_symmetry.space_group_name_H-M   'P 1'
#
loop_
_entity.id
_entity.type
_entity.pdbx_description
1 polymer ?
#
loop_
_entity_poly.entity_id
_entity_poly.type
_entity_poly.pdbx_seq_one_letter_code
_entity_poly.pdbx_strand_id
1 'polypeptide(L)'
;MPNTIALGGKTWTLPALPWRIVREVQPEIGKFFALAGDGGTNTLRLTTAELDALAGVVFRAAGHVDRTLTREAFDDLAFSPLDVVRAIPAVARACGLVKESAAAPDPLDARPPAPDE
;
A
#
# COMPACT_ATOMS: atom_id res chain seq x y z
N MET A 1 -8.33 5.65 5.47
CA MET A 1 -7.47 4.72 6.26
C MET A 1 -6.07 5.31 6.28
N PRO A 2 -5.38 5.32 7.44
CA PRO A 2 -4.02 5.87 7.49
C PRO A 2 -3.08 5.06 6.57
N ASN A 3 -2.20 5.76 5.84
CA ASN A 3 -1.19 5.16 4.97
C ASN A 3 -0.03 4.61 5.82
N THR A 4 -0.34 3.64 6.67
CA THR A 4 0.61 3.11 7.65
C THR A 4 1.14 1.76 7.20
N ILE A 5 2.47 1.61 7.22
CA ILE A 5 3.18 0.35 7.02
C ILE A 5 3.58 -0.18 8.38
N ALA A 6 3.31 -1.46 8.65
CA ALA A 6 3.82 -2.17 9.83
C ALA A 6 4.62 -3.40 9.38
N LEU A 7 5.93 -3.44 9.72
CA LEU A 7 6.83 -4.55 9.42
C LEU A 7 7.79 -4.79 10.59
N GLY A 8 7.96 -6.05 11.00
CA GLY A 8 8.99 -6.44 11.97
C GLY A 8 8.95 -5.65 13.28
N GLY A 9 7.75 -5.34 13.77
CA GLY A 9 7.54 -4.54 14.99
C GLY A 9 7.75 -3.03 14.81
N LYS A 10 8.15 -2.56 13.63
CA LYS A 10 8.23 -1.13 13.30
C LYS A 10 7.00 -0.68 12.52
N THR A 11 6.63 0.58 12.74
CA THR A 11 5.49 1.20 12.07
C THR A 11 5.90 2.55 11.50
N TRP A 12 5.64 2.78 10.22
CA TRP A 12 5.87 4.06 9.54
C TRP A 12 4.55 4.61 9.01
N THR A 13 4.30 5.89 9.26
CA THR A 13 3.16 6.60 8.67
C THR A 13 3.65 7.34 7.43
N LEU A 14 3.14 6.96 6.26
CA LEU A 14 3.55 7.54 4.99
C LEU A 14 2.75 8.82 4.69
N PRO A 15 3.42 9.98 4.49
CA PRO A 15 2.80 11.12 3.85
C PRO A 15 2.63 10.86 2.34
N ALA A 16 2.04 11.82 1.63
CA ALA A 16 2.09 11.82 0.17
C ALA A 16 3.54 11.79 -0.31
N LEU A 17 3.89 10.80 -1.13
CA LEU A 17 5.26 10.61 -1.60
C LEU A 17 5.57 11.57 -2.75
N PRO A 18 6.79 12.13 -2.81
CA PRO A 18 7.19 13.02 -3.90
C PRO A 18 7.28 12.25 -5.22
N TRP A 19 7.03 12.96 -6.34
CA TRP A 19 7.02 12.39 -7.69
C TRP A 19 8.23 11.51 -8.01
N ARG A 20 9.43 11.87 -7.52
CA ARG A 20 10.64 11.08 -7.70
C ARG A 20 10.47 9.65 -7.19
N ILE A 21 9.97 9.49 -5.97
CA ILE A 21 9.74 8.18 -5.34
C ILE A 21 8.61 7.47 -6.05
N VAL A 22 7.51 8.17 -6.35
CA VAL A 22 6.36 7.61 -7.08
C VAL A 22 6.81 6.98 -8.41
N ARG A 23 7.59 7.70 -9.20
CA ARG A 23 8.13 7.20 -10.48
C ARG A 23 9.00 5.95 -10.32
N GLU A 24 9.71 5.83 -9.20
CA GLU A 24 10.59 4.68 -8.92
C GLU A 24 9.82 3.44 -8.45
N VAL A 25 8.67 3.61 -7.77
CA VAL A 25 7.92 2.49 -7.16
C VAL A 25 6.66 2.10 -7.94
N GLN A 26 6.06 3.02 -8.69
CA GLN A 26 4.86 2.80 -9.48
C GLN A 26 4.91 1.56 -10.40
N PRO A 27 5.99 1.29 -11.18
CA PRO A 27 6.00 0.15 -12.10
C PRO A 27 5.86 -1.19 -11.36
N GLU A 28 6.52 -1.34 -10.21
CA GLU A 28 6.45 -2.57 -9.41
C GLU A 28 5.09 -2.72 -8.71
N ILE A 29 4.52 -1.61 -8.23
CA ILE A 29 3.14 -1.60 -7.68
C ILE A 29 2.12 -1.98 -8.76
N GLY A 30 2.28 -1.47 -9.98
CA GLY A 30 1.42 -1.79 -11.12
C GLY A 30 1.47 -3.26 -11.49
N LYS A 31 2.68 -3.84 -11.58
CA LYS A 31 2.86 -5.29 -11.80
C LYS A 31 2.18 -6.11 -10.72
N PHE A 32 2.34 -5.73 -9.44
CA PHE A 32 1.70 -6.41 -8.33
C PHE A 32 0.17 -6.42 -8.45
N PHE A 33 -0.45 -5.28 -8.76
CA PHE A 33 -1.90 -5.23 -8.91
C PHE A 33 -2.40 -5.99 -10.14
N ALA A 34 -1.62 -6.02 -11.23
CA ALA A 34 -1.94 -6.86 -12.39
C ALA A 34 -1.94 -8.35 -12.00
N LEU A 35 -0.93 -8.79 -11.24
CA LEU A 35 -0.84 -10.17 -10.75
C LEU A 35 -1.95 -10.51 -9.74
N ALA A 36 -2.26 -9.59 -8.82
CA ALA A 36 -3.29 -9.79 -7.81
C ALA A 36 -4.72 -9.74 -8.36
N GLY A 37 -4.94 -9.03 -9.47
CA GLY A 37 -6.23 -8.97 -10.16
C GLY A 37 -6.55 -10.21 -10.98
N ASP A 38 -5.54 -10.93 -11.45
CA ASP A 38 -5.69 -12.14 -12.29
C ASP A 38 -5.92 -13.41 -11.46
N GLY A 39 -5.35 -13.46 -10.26
CA GLY A 39 -5.58 -14.54 -9.29
C GLY A 39 -5.80 -13.94 -7.91
N GLY A 40 -7.06 -13.93 -7.46
CA GLY A 40 -7.48 -13.31 -6.20
C GLY A 40 -6.51 -13.56 -5.04
N THR A 41 -6.40 -12.57 -4.15
CA THR A 41 -5.39 -12.36 -3.09
C THR A 41 -4.93 -13.58 -2.28
N ASN A 42 -5.68 -14.68 -2.29
CA ASN A 42 -5.41 -15.91 -1.57
C ASN A 42 -4.34 -16.82 -2.22
N THR A 43 -3.86 -16.56 -3.44
CA THR A 43 -2.85 -17.43 -4.10
C THR A 43 -1.85 -16.65 -4.96
N LEU A 44 -1.42 -15.47 -4.50
CA LEU A 44 -0.29 -14.75 -5.11
C LEU A 44 0.99 -15.61 -4.99
N ARG A 45 1.32 -16.35 -6.05
CA ARG A 45 2.60 -17.06 -6.19
C ARG A 45 3.65 -16.10 -6.70
N LEU A 46 4.21 -15.30 -5.79
CA LEU A 46 5.32 -14.41 -6.11
C LEU A 46 6.63 -15.21 -6.11
N THR A 47 7.43 -15.02 -7.15
CA THR A 47 8.82 -15.47 -7.16
C THR A 47 9.64 -14.67 -6.14
N THR A 48 10.80 -15.21 -5.75
CA THR A 48 11.74 -14.51 -4.86
C THR A 48 12.12 -13.12 -5.40
N ALA A 49 12.28 -12.99 -6.72
CA ALA A 49 12.63 -11.72 -7.37
C ALA A 49 11.49 -10.69 -7.26
N GLU A 50 10.24 -11.12 -7.41
CA GLU A 50 9.08 -10.23 -7.25
C GLU A 50 8.91 -9.81 -5.78
N LEU A 51 9.13 -10.72 -4.84
CA LEU A 51 9.12 -10.39 -3.41
C LEU A 51 10.20 -9.37 -3.05
N ASP A 52 11.43 -9.52 -3.56
CA ASP A 52 12.50 -8.55 -3.31
C ASP A 52 12.19 -7.19 -3.94
N ALA A 53 11.59 -7.16 -5.13
CA ALA A 53 11.14 -5.92 -5.76
C ALA A 53 10.08 -5.19 -4.90
N LEU A 54 9.12 -5.93 -4.33
CA LEU A 54 8.11 -5.38 -3.42
C LEU A 54 8.72 -4.91 -2.10
N ALA A 55 9.66 -5.67 -1.55
CA ALA A 55 10.41 -5.24 -0.37
C ALA A 55 11.18 -3.95 -0.65
N GLY A 56 11.77 -3.81 -1.84
CA GLY A 56 12.41 -2.58 -2.31
C GLY A 56 11.46 -1.39 -2.43
N VAL A 57 10.21 -1.61 -2.88
CA VAL A 57 9.16 -0.58 -2.89
C VAL A 57 8.86 -0.09 -1.47
N VAL A 58 8.66 -1.02 -0.54
CA VAL A 58 8.35 -0.69 0.85
C VAL A 58 9.53 0.01 1.51
N PHE A 59 10.77 -0.47 1.30
CA PHE A 59 11.98 0.17 1.80
C PHE A 59 12.12 1.62 1.29
N ARG A 60 11.89 1.88 0.00
CA ARG A 60 11.96 3.25 -0.56
C ARG A 60 10.92 4.18 0.06
N ALA A 61 9.71 3.68 0.29
CA ALA A 61 8.65 4.45 0.93
C ALA A 61 8.95 4.71 2.42
N ALA A 62 9.38 3.68 3.16
CA ALA A 62 9.76 3.80 4.57
C ALA A 62 10.99 4.69 4.75
N GLY A 63 12.04 4.50 3.95
CA GLY A 63 13.27 5.29 3.97
C GLY A 63 13.08 6.75 3.55
N HIS A 64 12.00 7.09 2.85
CA HIS A 64 11.62 8.49 2.62
C HIS A 64 11.21 9.18 3.92
N VAL A 65 10.47 8.47 4.77
CA VAL A 65 9.95 8.96 6.07
C VAL A 65 11.03 8.87 7.15
N ASP A 66 11.70 7.73 7.23
CA ASP A 66 12.78 7.45 8.17
C ASP A 66 14.11 7.44 7.43
N ARG A 67 14.78 8.60 7.40
CA ARG A 67 16.08 8.77 6.73
C ARG A 67 17.22 8.01 7.39
N THR A 68 17.00 7.47 8.59
CA THR A 68 17.99 6.66 9.31
C THR A 68 17.89 5.18 8.96
N LEU A 69 16.82 4.77 8.27
CA LEU A 69 16.60 3.39 7.84
C LEU A 69 17.56 3.03 6.71
N THR A 70 18.59 2.24 7.03
CA THR A 70 19.49 1.65 6.05
C THR A 70 18.86 0.39 5.44
N ARG A 71 19.37 -0.05 4.28
CA ARG A 71 18.90 -1.28 3.65
C ARG A 71 19.16 -2.50 4.54
N GLU A 72 20.35 -2.57 5.13
CA GLU A 72 20.72 -3.63 6.08
C GLU A 72 19.77 -3.67 7.29
N ALA A 73 19.47 -2.51 7.89
CA ALA A 73 18.54 -2.44 9.03
C ALA A 73 17.09 -2.74 8.65
N PHE A 74 16.72 -2.63 7.37
CA PHE A 74 15.42 -3.05 6.87
C PHE A 74 15.39 -4.57 6.66
N ASP A 75 16.42 -5.15 6.04
CA ASP A 75 16.50 -6.58 5.75
C ASP A 75 16.65 -7.42 7.05
N ASP A 76 17.21 -6.85 8.13
CA ASP A 76 17.32 -7.49 9.44
C ASP A 76 16.00 -7.50 10.24
N LEU A 77 14.96 -6.80 9.77
CA LEU A 77 13.65 -6.80 10.43
C LEU A 77 13.00 -8.18 10.34
N ALA A 78 12.44 -8.64 11.45
CA ALA A 78 11.69 -9.89 11.53
C ALA A 78 10.28 -9.76 10.90
N PHE A 79 10.19 -9.63 9.58
CA PHE A 79 8.93 -9.67 8.83
C PHE A 79 8.84 -10.89 7.90
N SER A 80 7.60 -11.29 7.59
CA SER A 80 7.33 -12.34 6.61
C SER A 80 7.07 -11.74 5.21
N PRO A 81 7.19 -12.55 4.14
CA PRO A 81 6.81 -12.11 2.78
C PRO A 81 5.36 -11.59 2.71
N LEU A 82 4.46 -12.13 3.53
CA LEU A 82 3.08 -11.72 3.61
C LEU A 82 2.95 -10.28 4.15
N ASP A 83 3.80 -9.88 5.10
CA ASP A 83 3.77 -8.53 5.65
C ASP A 83 4.19 -7.49 4.60
N VAL A 84 5.17 -7.84 3.74
CA VAL A 84 5.56 -7.01 2.60
C VAL A 84 4.38 -6.81 1.64
N VAL A 85 3.71 -7.90 1.27
CA VAL A 85 2.52 -7.86 0.39
C VAL A 85 1.40 -7.01 1.00
N ARG A 86 1.16 -7.14 2.32
CA ARG A 86 0.15 -6.35 3.05
C ARG A 86 0.49 -4.87 3.15
N ALA A 87 1.77 -4.49 3.05
CA ALA A 87 2.20 -3.10 3.06
C ALA A 87 1.97 -2.37 1.72
N ILE A 88 1.93 -3.10 0.59
CA ILE A 88 1.82 -2.49 -0.75
C ILE A 88 0.60 -1.58 -0.93
N PRO A 89 -0.62 -1.94 -0.47
CA PRO A 89 -1.77 -1.03 -0.56
C PRO A 89 -1.57 0.30 0.16
N ALA A 90 -0.84 0.33 1.29
CA ALA A 90 -0.53 1.58 1.99
C ALA A 90 0.45 2.44 1.19
N VAL A 91 1.47 1.84 0.59
CA VAL A 91 2.42 2.55 -0.31
C VAL A 91 1.70 3.08 -1.56
N ALA A 92 0.82 2.28 -2.15
CA ALA A 92 0.07 2.66 -3.35
C ALA A 92 -0.86 3.87 -3.10
N ARG A 93 -1.48 3.94 -1.92
CA ARG A 93 -2.26 5.12 -1.48
C ARG A 93 -1.37 6.33 -1.25
N ALA A 94 -0.20 6.17 -0.62
CA ALA A 94 0.77 7.25 -0.44
C ALA A 94 1.33 7.79 -1.77
N CYS A 95 1.32 6.97 -2.82
CA CYS A 95 1.64 7.37 -4.19
C CYS A 95 0.45 8.00 -4.95
N GLY A 96 -0.77 8.02 -4.37
CA GLY A 96 -1.98 8.47 -5.05
C GLY A 96 -2.47 7.54 -6.17
N LEU A 97 -1.98 6.29 -6.23
CA LEU A 97 -2.34 5.32 -7.28
C LEU A 97 -3.66 4.61 -7.00
N VAL A 98 -4.04 4.53 -5.73
CA VAL A 98 -5.30 3.92 -5.28
C VAL A 98 -6.06 5.00 -4.55
N LYS A 99 -7.31 5.28 -4.97
CA LYS A 99 -8.17 6.17 -4.22
C LYS A 99 -8.44 5.57 -2.85
N GLU A 100 -8.39 6.41 -1.81
CA GLU A 100 -9.06 6.07 -0.57
C GLU A 100 -10.50 5.74 -0.94
N SER A 101 -10.94 4.52 -0.64
CA SER A 101 -12.37 4.22 -0.66
C SER A 101 -12.94 5.09 0.45
N ALA A 102 -13.43 6.28 0.08
CA ALA A 102 -14.28 7.06 0.96
C ALA A 102 -15.37 6.09 1.41
N ALA A 103 -15.45 5.87 2.72
CA ALA A 103 -16.57 5.16 3.29
C ALA A 103 -17.86 5.74 2.70
N ALA A 104 -18.81 4.85 2.43
CA ALA A 104 -20.07 5.02 1.72
C ALA A 104 -20.68 6.45 1.79
N PRO A 105 -21.35 6.91 0.70
CA PRO A 105 -22.23 8.06 0.82
C PRO A 105 -23.23 7.78 1.95
N ASP A 106 -23.32 8.76 2.85
CA ASP A 106 -24.23 8.81 3.98
C ASP A 106 -25.65 8.37 3.52
N PRO A 107 -26.33 7.42 4.19
CA PRO A 107 -27.70 7.03 3.84
C PRO A 107 -28.75 8.13 4.12
N LEU A 108 -28.34 9.38 4.36
CA LEU A 108 -29.23 10.52 4.60
C LEU A 108 -29.73 11.22 3.33
N ASP A 109 -29.73 10.54 2.17
CA ASP A 109 -30.50 10.97 0.99
C ASP A 109 -31.80 10.17 0.81
N ALA A 110 -32.15 9.29 1.76
CA ALA A 110 -33.45 8.65 1.81
C ALA A 110 -34.48 9.54 2.53
N ARG A 111 -34.76 10.75 2.00
CA ARG A 111 -35.99 11.46 2.35
C ARG A 111 -37.10 10.94 1.42
N PRO A 112 -38.09 10.17 1.89
CA PRO A 112 -39.20 9.79 1.04
C PRO A 112 -39.96 11.05 0.58
N PRO A 113 -40.44 11.12 -0.67
CA PRO A 113 -41.37 12.17 -1.06
C PRO A 113 -42.60 12.07 -0.15
N ALA A 114 -43.02 13.22 0.39
CA ALA A 114 -44.25 13.29 1.18
C ALA A 114 -45.44 12.82 0.31
N PRO A 115 -46.42 12.09 0.89
CA PRO A 115 -47.66 11.82 0.17
C PRO A 115 -48.39 13.13 -0.07
N ASP A 116 -48.78 13.36 -1.31
CA ASP A 116 -49.67 14.45 -1.73
C ASP A 116 -51.09 14.12 -1.19
N GLU A 117 -51.61 14.96 -0.30
CA GLU A 117 -53.03 14.98 0.13
C GLU A 117 -53.84 15.92 -0.76
#